data_AF-A0A958Z954-F1
#
_entry.id   AF-A0A958Z954-F1
#
_cell.length_a   1.000
_cell.length_b   1.000
_cell.length_c   1.000
_cell.angle_alpha   90.00
_cell.angle_beta   90.00
_cell.angle_gamma   90.00
#
_symmetry.space_group_name_H-M   'P 1'
#
loop_
_entity.id
_entity.type
_entity.pdbx_description
1 polymer ?
#
loop_
_entity_poly.entity_id
_entity_poly.type
_entity_poly.pdbx_seq_one_letter_code
_entity_poly.pdbx_strand_id
1 'polypeptide(L)'
;MHKDALVQLLEEKHAVLLDWLEQQDKDHWESGPENKWTTGQIALHLLQSIKPLNDAMSMPKFLLRYRFGKANREIREYDTIVKRYHEKLKEATGRVSPFSRPMKPV
;
A
#
# COMPACT_ATOMS: atom_id res chain seq x y z
N MET A 1 -10.56 -11.65 13.96
CA MET A 1 -9.74 -12.28 12.91
C MET A 1 -8.62 -13.07 13.55
N HIS A 2 -8.46 -14.33 13.17
CA HIS A 2 -7.39 -15.19 13.66
C HIS A 2 -6.10 -14.91 12.87
N LYS A 3 -4.96 -14.84 13.58
CA LYS A 3 -3.66 -14.51 12.98
C LYS A 3 -3.31 -15.46 11.84
N ASP A 4 -3.62 -16.74 11.97
CA ASP A 4 -3.26 -17.75 10.97
C ASP A 4 -4.08 -17.58 9.69
N ALA A 5 -5.37 -17.28 9.81
CA ALA A 5 -6.22 -16.95 8.66
C ALA A 5 -5.72 -15.69 7.91
N LEU A 6 -5.15 -14.73 8.63
CA LEU A 6 -4.51 -13.55 8.03
C LEU A 6 -3.25 -13.91 7.25
N VAL A 7 -2.38 -14.74 7.83
CA VAL A 7 -1.14 -15.19 7.19
C VAL A 7 -1.48 -15.96 5.91
N GLN A 8 -2.41 -16.91 5.99
CA GLN A 8 -2.86 -17.68 4.84
C GLN A 8 -3.41 -16.78 3.73
N LEU A 9 -4.29 -15.83 4.08
CA LEU A 9 -4.85 -14.90 3.09
C LEU A 9 -3.76 -14.04 2.43
N LEU A 10 -2.74 -13.61 3.19
CA LEU A 10 -1.60 -12.85 2.65
C LEU A 10 -0.79 -13.68 1.65
N GLU A 11 -0.49 -14.94 2.00
CA GLU A 11 0.21 -15.87 1.12
C GLU A 11 -0.57 -16.14 -0.16
N GLU A 12 -1.87 -16.40 -0.06
CA GLU A 12 -2.77 -16.61 -1.21
C GLU A 12 -2.77 -15.39 -2.14
N LYS A 13 -2.87 -14.17 -1.59
CA LYS A 13 -2.88 -12.95 -2.41
C LYS A 13 -1.52 -12.65 -3.04
N HIS A 14 -0.43 -12.98 -2.35
CA HIS A 14 0.91 -12.87 -2.91
C HIS A 14 1.12 -13.85 -4.06
N ALA A 15 0.67 -15.11 -3.92
CA ALA A 15 0.75 -16.09 -5.01
C ALA A 15 -0.02 -15.61 -6.25
N VAL A 16 -1.26 -15.15 -6.08
CA VAL A 16 -2.08 -14.60 -7.18
C VAL A 16 -1.39 -13.42 -7.88
N LEU A 17 -0.72 -12.54 -7.12
CA LEU A 17 0.02 -11.43 -7.69
C LEU A 17 1.22 -11.90 -8.51
N LEU A 18 2.01 -12.86 -7.99
CA LEU A 18 3.17 -13.40 -8.68
C LEU A 18 2.76 -14.13 -9.96
N ASP A 19 1.74 -14.98 -9.89
CA ASP A 19 1.20 -15.67 -11.06
C ASP A 19 0.72 -14.67 -12.13
N TRP A 20 0.07 -13.58 -11.71
CA TRP A 20 -0.34 -12.52 -12.63
C TRP A 20 0.85 -11.82 -13.27
N LEU A 21 1.90 -11.50 -12.49
CA LEU A 21 3.12 -10.86 -13.00
C LEU A 21 3.88 -11.75 -14.00
N GLU A 22 3.98 -13.06 -13.73
CA GLU A 22 4.66 -14.02 -14.60
C GLU A 22 3.95 -14.22 -15.94
N GLN A 23 2.64 -14.01 -15.99
CA GLN A 23 1.83 -14.11 -17.20
C GLN A 23 1.85 -12.84 -18.06
N GLN A 24 2.46 -11.74 -17.60
CA GLN A 24 2.53 -10.51 -18.40
C GLN A 24 3.58 -10.61 -19.51
N ASP A 25 3.30 -9.94 -20.63
CA ASP A 25 4.30 -9.75 -21.68
C ASP A 25 5.51 -8.98 -21.13
N LYS A 26 6.71 -9.40 -21.51
CA LYS A 26 7.97 -8.74 -21.14
C LYS A 26 8.01 -7.30 -21.63
N ASP A 27 7.39 -7.01 -22.76
CA ASP A 27 7.31 -5.65 -23.29
C ASP A 27 6.56 -4.71 -22.34
N HIS A 28 5.58 -5.24 -21.59
CA HIS A 28 4.84 -4.48 -20.59
C HIS A 28 5.64 -4.15 -19.32
N TRP A 29 6.85 -4.71 -19.18
CA TRP A 29 7.71 -4.42 -18.04
C TRP A 29 8.24 -2.98 -18.11
N GLU A 30 8.69 -2.56 -19.29
CA GLU A 30 9.29 -1.25 -19.54
C GLU A 30 8.38 -0.30 -20.33
N SER A 31 7.38 -0.84 -21.04
CA SER A 31 6.40 -0.04 -21.80
C SER A 31 5.01 -0.20 -21.22
N GLY A 32 4.28 0.90 -21.08
CA GLY A 32 2.93 0.92 -20.51
C GLY A 32 2.01 1.82 -21.31
N PRO A 33 0.69 1.72 -21.11
CA PRO A 33 -0.26 2.63 -21.74
C PRO A 33 0.05 4.08 -21.40
N GLU A 34 -0.31 5.00 -22.29
CA GLU A 34 -0.09 6.43 -22.09
C GLU A 34 -0.69 6.90 -20.76
N ASN A 35 0.10 7.61 -19.96
CA ASN A 35 -0.28 8.10 -18.62
C ASN A 35 -0.67 6.99 -17.62
N LYS A 36 -0.21 5.75 -17.82
CA LYS A 36 -0.38 4.63 -16.88
C LYS A 36 0.97 4.03 -16.52
N TRP A 37 0.99 3.30 -15.41
CA TRP A 37 2.19 2.60 -14.98
C TRP A 37 2.44 1.35 -15.82
N THR A 38 3.71 1.06 -16.08
CA THR A 38 4.16 -0.24 -16.59
C THR A 38 3.98 -1.32 -15.52
N THR A 39 4.05 -2.59 -15.93
CA THR A 39 4.04 -3.72 -15.00
C THR A 39 5.20 -3.62 -14.00
N GLY A 40 6.39 -3.22 -14.48
CA GLY A 40 7.56 -3.02 -13.63
C GLY A 40 7.38 -1.89 -12.62
N GLN A 41 6.76 -0.78 -13.02
CA GLN A 41 6.45 0.34 -12.12
C GLN A 41 5.42 -0.06 -11.05
N ILE A 42 4.38 -0.82 -11.41
CA ILE A 42 3.40 -1.36 -10.45
C ILE A 42 4.10 -2.26 -9.43
N ALA A 43 4.91 -3.21 -9.89
CA ALA A 43 5.65 -4.13 -9.02
C ALA A 43 6.62 -3.38 -8.09
N LEU A 44 7.36 -2.40 -8.63
CA LEU A 44 8.26 -1.56 -7.86
C LEU A 44 7.51 -0.76 -6.79
N HIS A 45 6.36 -0.18 -7.12
CA HIS A 45 5.54 0.58 -6.18
C HIS A 45 5.03 -0.29 -5.01
N LEU A 46 4.58 -1.50 -5.30
CA LEU A 46 4.15 -2.46 -4.29
C LEU A 46 5.31 -2.82 -3.34
N LEU A 47 6.48 -3.14 -3.89
CA LEU A 47 7.69 -3.44 -3.11
C LEU A 47 8.09 -2.25 -2.21
N GLN A 48 8.11 -1.05 -2.77
CA GLN A 48 8.43 0.19 -2.05
C GLN A 48 7.43 0.49 -0.93
N SER A 49 6.18 0.08 -1.07
CA SER A 49 5.12 0.29 -0.05
C SER A 49 5.16 -0.75 1.07
N ILE A 50 5.46 -2.02 0.74
CA ILE A 50 5.47 -3.12 1.71
C ILE A 50 6.73 -3.08 2.59
N LYS A 51 7.89 -2.72 2.03
CA LYS A 51 9.15 -2.66 2.79
C LYS A 51 9.07 -1.80 4.07
N PRO A 52 8.67 -0.51 4.01
CA PRO A 52 8.56 0.31 5.21
C PRO A 52 7.46 -0.18 6.17
N LEU A 53 6.41 -0.82 5.65
CA LEU A 53 5.38 -1.43 6.49
C LEU A 53 5.97 -2.60 7.30
N ASN A 54 6.72 -3.49 6.66
CA ASN A 54 7.40 -4.59 7.33
C ASN A 54 8.41 -4.09 8.35
N ASP A 55 9.21 -3.07 8.00
CA ASP A 55 10.13 -2.43 8.92
C ASP A 55 9.40 -1.92 10.15
N ALA A 56 8.30 -1.17 9.97
CA ALA A 56 7.48 -0.66 11.07
C ALA A 56 6.87 -1.78 11.93
N MET A 57 6.40 -2.87 11.33
CA MET A 57 5.81 -4.02 12.04
C MET A 57 6.85 -4.80 12.85
N SER A 58 8.12 -4.77 12.46
CA SER A 58 9.25 -5.37 13.20
C SER A 58 9.71 -4.54 14.40
N MET A 59 9.37 -3.24 14.43
CA MET A 59 9.80 -2.35 15.51
C MET A 59 9.04 -2.59 16.82
N PRO A 60 9.72 -2.46 17.97
CA PRO A 60 9.05 -2.41 19.26
C PRO A 60 7.96 -1.33 19.32
N LYS A 61 6.77 -1.69 19.81
CA LYS A 61 5.59 -0.79 19.86
C LYS A 61 5.85 0.56 20.56
N PHE A 62 6.77 0.62 21.53
CA PHE A 62 7.07 1.87 22.24
C PHE A 62 7.77 2.90 21.35
N LEU A 63 8.60 2.47 20.39
CA LEU A 63 9.25 3.38 19.43
C LEU A 63 8.21 4.03 18.51
N LEU A 64 7.26 3.23 18.00
CA LEU A 64 6.17 3.74 17.19
C LEU A 64 5.30 4.72 17.98
N ARG A 65 4.98 4.41 19.24
CA ARG A 65 4.22 5.31 20.13
C ARG A 65 4.97 6.60 20.44
N TYR A 66 6.29 6.54 20.62
CA TYR A 66 7.11 7.72 20.84
C TYR A 66 7.13 8.63 19.60
N ARG A 67 7.25 8.04 18.40
CA ARG A 67 7.36 8.79 17.14
C ARG A 67 6.02 9.33 16.60
N PHE A 68 4.93 8.60 16.81
CA PHE A 68 3.62 8.88 16.18
C PHE A 68 2.48 9.09 17.18
N GLY A 69 2.72 8.90 18.48
CA GLY A 69 1.71 9.00 19.52
C GLY A 69 0.85 7.74 19.66
N LYS A 70 -0.22 7.86 20.46
CA LYS A 70 -1.26 6.83 20.59
C LYS A 70 -2.44 7.20 19.69
N ALA A 71 -3.16 6.19 19.21
CA ALA A 71 -4.42 6.42 18.50
C ALA A 71 -5.36 7.21 19.43
N ASN A 72 -5.84 8.36 18.94
CA ASN A 72 -6.79 9.23 19.65
C ASN A 72 -8.26 8.82 19.40
N ARG A 73 -8.46 7.67 18.75
CA ARG A 73 -9.75 7.17 18.31
C ARG A 73 -9.72 5.65 18.23
N GLU A 74 -10.89 5.05 18.39
CA GLU A 74 -11.10 3.63 18.15
C GLU A 74 -10.79 3.25 16.70
N ILE A 75 -10.42 1.98 16.53
CA ILE A 75 -10.23 1.38 15.21
C ILE A 75 -11.56 1.43 14.47
N ARG A 76 -11.49 1.84 13.19
CA ARG A 76 -12.68 1.92 12.33
C ARG A 76 -12.79 0.66 11.51
N GLU A 77 -14.03 0.25 11.28
CA GLU A 77 -14.34 -0.78 10.30
C GLU A 77 -13.93 -0.36 8.90
N TYR A 78 -13.60 -1.36 8.07
CA TYR A 78 -13.11 -1.17 6.71
C TYR A 78 -14.04 -0.27 5.88
N ASP A 79 -15.34 -0.55 5.87
CA ASP A 79 -16.32 0.22 5.10
C ASP A 79 -16.39 1.69 5.52
N THR A 80 -16.18 1.97 6.81
CA THR A 80 -16.12 3.34 7.32
C THR A 80 -14.89 4.07 6.79
N ILE A 81 -13.76 3.37 6.65
CA ILE A 81 -12.53 3.93 6.08
C ILE A 81 -12.74 4.23 4.59
N VAL A 82 -13.28 3.27 3.83
CA VAL A 82 -13.55 3.41 2.38
C VAL A 82 -14.49 4.59 2.11
N LYS A 83 -15.60 4.67 2.85
CA LYS A 83 -16.55 5.78 2.72
C LYS A 83 -15.88 7.13 2.93
N ARG A 84 -15.12 7.29 4.02
CA ARG A 84 -14.40 8.54 4.32
C ARG A 84 -13.33 8.87 3.29
N TYR A 85 -12.64 7.87 2.75
CA TYR A 85 -11.67 8.08 1.69
C TYR A 85 -12.34 8.70 0.47
N HIS A 86 -13.45 8.12 -0.01
CA HIS A 86 -14.19 8.67 -1.15
C HIS A 86 -14.78 10.05 -0.88
N GLU A 87 -15.30 10.31 0.33
CA GLU A 87 -15.75 11.65 0.74
C GLU A 87 -14.61 12.68 0.61
N LYS A 88 -13.42 12.35 1.14
CA LYS A 88 -12.26 13.26 1.07
C LYS A 88 -11.65 13.37 -0.31
N LEU A 89 -11.72 12.32 -1.12
CA LEU A 89 -11.24 12.34 -2.50
C LEU A 89 -12.05 13.32 -3.36
N LYS A 90 -13.37 13.39 -3.15
CA LYS A 90 -14.23 14.38 -3.83
C LYS A 90 -13.85 15.83 -3.51
N GLU A 91 -13.37 16.07 -2.29
CA GLU A 91 -12.91 17.38 -1.81
C GLU A 91 -11.43 17.67 -2.16
N ALA A 92 -10.69 16.69 -2.68
CA ALA A 92 -9.24 16.79 -2.84
C ALA A 92 -8.86 17.59 -4.10
N THR A 93 -8.39 18.83 -3.92
CA THR A 93 -7.88 19.71 -4.97
C THR A 93 -6.38 19.47 -5.26
N GLY A 94 -5.96 18.23 -5.53
CA GLY A 94 -4.57 17.91 -5.86
C GLY A 94 -3.55 18.07 -4.71
N ARG A 95 -4.02 18.07 -3.45
CA ARG A 95 -3.13 18.18 -2.29
C ARG A 95 -2.37 16.88 -2.05
N VAL A 96 -1.04 16.95 -2.17
CA VAL A 96 -0.13 15.84 -1.82
C VAL A 96 0.30 15.98 -0.36
N SER A 97 0.12 14.90 0.41
CA SER A 97 0.61 14.80 1.80
C SER A 97 2.11 15.11 1.87
N PRO A 98 2.60 15.89 2.86
CA PRO A 98 4.04 16.17 3.01
C PRO A 98 4.91 14.91 3.05
N PHE A 99 4.38 13.81 3.61
CA PHE A 99 5.07 12.52 3.68
C PHE A 99 5.17 11.81 2.33
N SER A 100 4.31 12.15 1.36
CA SER A 100 4.30 11.57 0.02
C SER A 100 5.10 12.38 -0.99
N ARG A 101 5.46 13.64 -0.68
CA ARG A 101 6.28 14.49 -1.55
C ARG A 101 7.69 13.94 -1.86
N PRO A 102 8.41 13.29 -0.93
CA PRO A 102 9.75 12.76 -1.23
C PRO A 102 9.72 11.40 -1.93
N MET A 103 8.55 10.77 -2.07
CA MET A 103 8.45 9.55 -2.89
C MET A 103 8.69 9.95 -4.34
N LYS A 104 9.71 9.34 -4.95
CA LYS A 104 9.98 9.56 -6.38
C LYS A 104 8.73 9.14 -7.16
N PRO A 105 8.27 9.94 -8.14
CA PRO A 105 7.31 9.43 -9.10
C PRO A 105 7.90 8.17 -9.73
N VAL A 106 7.10 7.10 -9.75
CA VAL A 106 7.46 5.84 -10.42
C VAL A 106 7.20 6.01 -11.89
#